data_AF-A0A1E5QYK2-F1
#
_entry.id   AF-A0A1E5QYK2-F1
#
_cell.length_a   1.000
_cell.length_b   1.000
_cell.length_c   1.000
_cell.angle_alpha   90.00
_cell.angle_beta   90.00
_cell.angle_gamma   90.00
#
_symmetry.space_group_name_H-M   'P 1'
#
loop_
_entity.id
_entity.type
_entity.pdbx_description
1 polymer ?
#
loop_
_entity_poly.entity_id
_entity_poly.type
_entity_poly.pdbx_seq_one_letter_code
_entity_poly.pdbx_strand_id
1 'polypeptide(L)'
;MNKIINASHSKDFITYANSALVNNRYIVDITYYAGSYGMGGYGFFGLRLSETKERKQEWLVCTIFSANDWLTVNGRWLSCHPTQYSQQKPLTGTIYSQDKEGRYLSPLETWDDFQPLILDKKINDFDCKKNSCQIIIEENIIIAITADSSSRPWFYGTKKPRELGKDDDLRRGWILARNINLFL
;
A
#
# COMPACT_ATOMS: atom_id res chain seq x y z
N MET A 1 15.60 -9.07 0.83
CA MET A 1 15.11 -9.01 2.23
C MET A 1 14.28 -7.75 2.33
N ASN A 2 12.95 -7.87 2.36
CA ASN A 2 12.07 -6.71 2.54
C ASN A 2 12.11 -6.35 4.02
N LYS A 3 12.41 -5.10 4.38
CA LYS A 3 12.52 -4.68 5.77
C LYS A 3 11.42 -3.68 6.05
N ILE A 4 10.61 -3.92 7.07
CA ILE A 4 9.71 -2.90 7.61
C ILE A 4 10.60 -1.77 8.17
N ILE A 5 10.45 -0.57 7.64
CA ILE A 5 11.28 0.55 8.06
C ILE A 5 10.68 1.16 9.33
N ASN A 6 11.46 1.16 10.42
CA ASN A 6 11.03 1.73 11.70
C ASN A 6 11.19 3.25 11.68
N ALA A 7 10.06 3.96 11.63
CA ALA A 7 9.99 5.40 11.83
C ALA A 7 10.43 5.77 13.26
N SER A 8 11.71 6.04 13.48
CA SER A 8 12.26 6.30 14.82
C SER A 8 12.86 7.70 15.00
N HIS A 9 12.92 8.53 13.95
CA HIS A 9 13.68 9.79 13.98
C HIS A 9 12.83 11.07 13.89
N SER A 10 11.49 10.96 13.96
CA SER A 10 10.56 12.09 13.93
C SER A 10 9.41 11.85 14.93
N LYS A 11 9.67 12.08 16.21
CA LYS A 11 8.72 11.74 17.30
C LYS A 11 7.46 12.62 17.32
N ASP A 12 7.48 13.78 16.67
CA ASP A 12 6.37 14.75 16.76
C ASP A 12 5.30 14.58 15.68
N PHE A 13 5.51 13.67 14.72
CA PHE A 13 4.66 13.57 13.52
C PHE A 13 4.21 12.16 13.14
N ILE A 14 4.73 11.12 13.80
CA ILE A 14 4.47 9.73 13.42
C ILE A 14 3.99 8.91 14.62
N THR A 15 2.92 8.14 14.44
CA THR A 15 2.39 7.20 15.45
C THR A 15 2.03 5.89 14.78
N TYR A 16 2.23 4.75 15.46
CA TYR A 16 1.75 3.46 14.93
C TYR A 16 0.22 3.44 14.84
N ALA A 17 -0.30 2.97 13.71
CA ALA A 17 -1.72 2.91 13.47
C ALA A 17 -2.40 1.85 14.36
N ASN A 18 -3.60 2.17 14.84
CA ASN A 18 -4.50 1.23 15.50
C ASN A 18 -5.95 1.63 15.20
N SER A 19 -6.90 0.73 15.50
CA SER A 19 -8.32 0.91 15.20
C SER A 19 -8.90 2.21 15.77
N ALA A 20 -8.55 2.58 17.00
CA ALA A 20 -9.06 3.80 17.64
C ALA A 20 -8.62 5.09 16.92
N LEU A 21 -7.50 5.06 16.18
CA LEU A 21 -6.99 6.23 15.46
C LEU A 21 -7.43 6.31 14.00
N VAL A 22 -7.87 5.17 13.43
CA VAL A 22 -8.16 5.01 12.00
C VAL A 22 -9.65 4.88 11.72
N ASN A 23 -10.38 4.13 12.56
CA ASN A 23 -11.79 3.83 12.33
C ASN A 23 -12.64 5.10 12.35
N ASN A 24 -13.76 5.06 11.63
CA ASN A 24 -14.73 6.15 11.48
C ASN A 24 -14.19 7.43 10.80
N ARG A 25 -13.08 7.32 10.06
CA ARG A 25 -12.54 8.41 9.24
C ARG A 25 -12.79 8.13 7.76
N TYR A 26 -13.05 9.19 6.99
CA TYR A 26 -13.22 9.10 5.54
C TYR A 26 -11.87 9.11 4.85
N ILE A 27 -11.76 8.36 3.76
CA ILE A 27 -10.59 8.42 2.88
C ILE A 27 -10.81 9.56 1.88
N VAL A 28 -9.97 10.58 1.94
CA VAL A 28 -10.12 11.80 1.13
C VAL A 28 -9.04 11.95 0.06
N ASP A 29 -7.98 11.15 0.12
CA ASP A 29 -6.88 11.15 -0.84
C ASP A 29 -6.09 9.83 -0.75
N ILE A 30 -5.33 9.51 -1.80
CA ILE A 30 -4.55 8.26 -1.92
C ILE A 30 -3.19 8.59 -2.52
N THR A 31 -2.16 7.85 -2.11
CA THR A 31 -0.89 7.85 -2.82
C THR A 31 -0.28 6.45 -2.89
N TYR A 32 0.30 6.12 -4.04
CA TYR A 32 1.01 4.87 -4.28
C TYR A 32 2.53 5.00 -4.09
N TYR A 33 3.01 6.21 -3.75
CA TYR A 33 4.42 6.59 -3.83
C TYR A 33 4.90 7.39 -2.61
N ALA A 34 4.26 7.24 -1.45
CA ALA A 34 4.69 7.94 -0.23
C ALA A 34 6.15 7.61 0.11
N GLY A 35 6.93 8.62 0.48
CA GLY A 35 8.36 8.48 0.79
C GLY A 35 9.28 8.14 -0.40
N SER A 36 8.79 8.11 -1.64
CA SER A 36 9.68 7.93 -2.80
C SER A 36 10.46 9.22 -3.07
N TYR A 37 11.79 9.12 -3.21
CA TYR A 37 12.69 10.27 -3.46
C TYR A 37 12.59 10.84 -4.89
N GLY A 38 11.39 10.92 -5.48
CA GLY A 38 11.17 11.52 -6.80
C GLY A 38 11.75 10.73 -7.98
N MET A 39 12.40 9.58 -7.75
CA MET A 39 12.97 8.72 -8.80
C MET A 39 11.95 7.74 -9.42
N GLY A 40 10.64 7.92 -9.16
CA GLY A 40 9.59 7.07 -9.71
C GLY A 40 9.60 5.61 -9.22
N GLY A 41 10.34 5.32 -8.14
CA GLY A 41 10.42 3.97 -7.56
C GLY A 41 9.24 3.62 -6.66
N TYR A 42 9.00 2.32 -6.49
CA TYR A 42 7.97 1.77 -5.61
C TYR A 42 8.15 2.24 -4.15
N GLY A 43 7.33 3.19 -3.71
CA GLY A 43 7.34 3.74 -2.36
C GLY A 43 6.41 2.99 -1.40
N PHE A 44 5.87 3.74 -0.46
CA PHE A 44 4.84 3.30 0.48
C PHE A 44 3.44 3.61 -0.04
N PHE A 45 2.46 2.87 0.44
CA PHE A 45 1.05 3.09 0.16
C PHE A 45 0.44 3.99 1.23
N GLY A 46 -0.30 5.03 0.85
CA GLY A 46 -0.90 5.98 1.79
C GLY A 46 -2.36 6.26 1.51
N LEU A 47 -3.16 6.33 2.57
CA LEU A 47 -4.54 6.81 2.58
C LEU A 47 -4.62 8.08 3.42
N ARG A 48 -5.12 9.18 2.87
CA ARG A 48 -5.34 10.41 3.64
C ARG A 48 -6.70 10.32 4.32
N LEU A 49 -6.69 10.44 5.64
CA LEU A 49 -7.88 10.33 6.46
C LEU A 49 -8.43 11.72 6.80
N SER A 50 -9.75 11.89 6.74
CA SER A 50 -10.43 13.13 7.08
C SER A 50 -10.12 13.62 8.50
N GLU A 51 -10.26 14.92 8.74
CA GLU A 51 -10.22 15.51 10.09
C GLU A 51 -11.45 15.08 10.91
N THR A 52 -11.28 14.93 12.22
CA THR A 52 -12.36 14.76 13.20
C THR A 52 -12.24 15.84 14.27
N LYS A 53 -13.17 15.88 15.24
CA LYS A 53 -13.07 16.82 16.37
C LYS A 53 -11.82 16.57 17.23
N GLU A 54 -11.36 15.32 17.28
CA GLU A 54 -10.27 14.85 18.13
C GLU A 54 -8.93 14.76 17.39
N ARG A 55 -8.93 14.69 16.06
CA ARG A 55 -7.73 14.46 15.26
C ARG A 55 -7.69 15.30 14.00
N LYS A 56 -6.51 15.85 13.72
CA LYS A 56 -6.21 16.50 12.45
C LYS A 56 -6.18 15.49 11.29
N GLN A 57 -6.28 16.02 10.08
CA GLN A 57 -6.07 15.26 8.87
C GLN A 57 -4.66 14.65 8.86
N GLU A 58 -4.57 13.35 8.59
CA GLU A 58 -3.34 12.56 8.65
C GLU A 58 -3.33 11.53 7.53
N TRP A 59 -2.15 11.01 7.20
CA TRP A 59 -1.95 9.91 6.28
C TRP A 59 -1.76 8.61 7.05
N LEU A 60 -2.61 7.62 6.80
CA LEU A 60 -2.36 6.22 7.15
C LEU A 60 -1.45 5.62 6.09
N VAL A 61 -0.22 5.26 6.46
CA VAL A 61 0.81 4.81 5.52
C VAL A 61 1.27 3.40 5.86
N CYS A 62 1.27 2.52 4.86
CA CYS A 62 1.90 1.21 4.88
C CYS A 62 3.37 1.34 4.46
N THR A 63 4.28 1.25 5.42
CA THR A 63 5.73 1.46 5.26
C THR A 63 6.49 0.22 4.78
N ILE A 64 5.79 -0.73 4.14
CA ILE A 64 6.42 -1.85 3.46
C ILE A 64 6.92 -1.37 2.11
N PHE A 65 8.17 -1.68 1.78
CA PHE A 65 8.72 -1.35 0.47
C PHE A 65 7.90 -2.02 -0.66
N SER A 66 7.50 -1.22 -1.66
CA SER A 66 6.57 -1.63 -2.71
C SER A 66 5.22 -2.10 -2.18
N ALA A 67 4.66 -1.45 -1.15
CA ALA A 67 3.42 -1.85 -0.48
C ALA A 67 2.27 -2.21 -1.44
N ASN A 68 2.16 -1.55 -2.59
CA ASN A 68 1.11 -1.82 -3.58
C ASN A 68 1.12 -3.27 -4.09
N ASP A 69 2.29 -3.92 -4.14
CA ASP A 69 2.43 -5.33 -4.55
C ASP A 69 2.10 -6.33 -3.42
N TRP A 70 1.78 -5.83 -2.23
CA TRP A 70 1.41 -6.65 -1.06
C TRP A 70 -0.08 -6.59 -0.77
N LEU A 71 -0.78 -5.60 -1.30
CA LEU A 71 -2.16 -5.29 -0.96
C LEU A 71 -3.10 -5.98 -1.93
N THR A 72 -4.16 -6.56 -1.37
CA THR A 72 -5.35 -7.00 -2.10
C THR A 72 -6.53 -6.12 -1.75
N VAL A 73 -7.48 -6.00 -2.67
CA VAL A 73 -8.76 -5.31 -2.49
C VAL A 73 -9.84 -6.28 -2.94
N ASN A 74 -10.70 -6.72 -2.02
CA ASN A 74 -11.68 -7.80 -2.25
C ASN A 74 -11.05 -9.04 -2.91
N GLY A 75 -9.82 -9.39 -2.51
CA GLY A 75 -9.07 -10.54 -3.02
C GLY A 75 -8.35 -10.32 -4.36
N ARG A 76 -8.49 -9.15 -5.01
CA ARG A 76 -7.77 -8.80 -6.24
C ARG A 76 -6.55 -7.95 -5.92
N TRP A 77 -5.41 -8.18 -6.56
CA TRP A 77 -4.17 -7.44 -6.27
C TRP A 77 -4.31 -5.95 -6.59
N LEU A 78 -3.78 -5.09 -5.72
CA LEU A 78 -3.76 -3.66 -5.97
C LEU A 78 -2.81 -3.36 -7.14
N SER A 79 -1.58 -3.87 -7.09
CA SER A 79 -0.60 -3.75 -8.17
C SER A 79 0.21 -5.04 -8.36
N CYS A 80 0.90 -5.14 -9.49
CA CYS A 80 1.91 -6.17 -9.74
C CYS A 80 2.87 -5.72 -10.84
N HIS A 81 4.02 -6.40 -10.96
CA HIS A 81 4.93 -6.20 -12.09
C HIS A 81 4.21 -6.36 -13.45
N PRO A 82 4.47 -5.53 -14.48
CA PRO A 82 3.75 -5.57 -15.76
C PRO A 82 3.73 -6.95 -16.44
N THR A 83 4.80 -7.72 -16.31
CA THR A 83 4.88 -9.09 -16.87
C THR A 83 3.94 -10.10 -16.21
N GLN A 84 3.29 -9.74 -15.10
CA GLN A 84 2.31 -10.57 -14.41
C GLN A 84 0.87 -10.16 -14.70
N TYR A 85 0.65 -9.12 -15.51
CA TYR A 85 -0.69 -8.57 -15.75
C TYR A 85 -1.68 -9.64 -16.22
N SER A 86 -1.28 -10.49 -17.16
CA SER A 86 -2.15 -11.54 -17.73
C SER A 86 -2.65 -12.55 -16.68
N GLN A 87 -1.89 -12.74 -15.60
CA GLN A 87 -2.21 -13.66 -14.51
C GLN A 87 -2.96 -12.97 -13.37
N GLN A 88 -2.45 -11.81 -12.93
CA GLN A 88 -2.91 -11.17 -11.69
C GLN A 88 -4.03 -10.16 -11.92
N LYS A 89 -4.10 -9.55 -13.11
CA LYS A 89 -5.07 -8.50 -13.49
C LYS A 89 -5.29 -7.49 -12.35
N PRO A 90 -4.26 -6.76 -11.90
CA PRO A 90 -4.37 -5.90 -10.72
C PRO A 90 -5.32 -4.71 -10.97
N LEU A 91 -5.74 -4.03 -9.89
CA LEU A 91 -6.61 -2.86 -9.96
C LEU A 91 -5.90 -1.60 -10.47
N THR A 92 -4.59 -1.51 -10.33
CA THR A 92 -3.80 -0.41 -10.86
C THR A 92 -2.59 -0.92 -11.61
N GLY A 93 -2.17 -0.18 -12.63
CA GLY A 93 -0.97 -0.52 -13.35
C GLY A 93 -0.77 0.27 -14.63
N THR A 94 0.36 -0.01 -15.27
CA THR A 94 0.77 0.56 -16.54
C THR A 94 1.34 -0.54 -17.41
N ILE A 95 0.84 -0.65 -18.64
CA ILE A 95 1.45 -1.47 -19.69
C ILE A 95 2.39 -0.56 -20.47
N TYR A 96 3.61 -1.03 -20.71
CA TYR A 96 4.63 -0.31 -21.46
C TYR A 96 4.87 -0.99 -22.80
N SER A 97 5.13 -0.19 -23.83
CA SER A 97 5.72 -0.66 -25.07
C SER A 97 7.15 -1.12 -24.80
N GLN A 98 7.58 -2.12 -25.57
CA GLN A 98 8.94 -2.63 -25.53
C GLN A 98 9.58 -2.54 -26.90
N ASP A 99 10.88 -2.24 -26.96
CA ASP A 99 11.65 -2.41 -28.19
C ASP A 99 12.01 -3.89 -28.44
N LYS A 100 12.75 -4.14 -29.52
CA LYS A 100 13.18 -5.48 -29.92
C LYS A 100 14.11 -6.15 -28.89
N GLU A 101 14.73 -5.35 -28.02
CA GLU A 101 15.58 -5.81 -26.93
C GLU A 101 14.82 -5.97 -25.60
N GLY A 102 13.49 -5.73 -25.60
CA GLY A 102 12.63 -5.86 -24.42
C GLY A 102 12.70 -4.66 -23.46
N ARG A 103 13.31 -3.54 -23.85
CA ARG A 103 13.42 -2.34 -23.01
C ARG A 103 12.12 -1.56 -23.05
N TYR A 104 11.66 -1.11 -21.89
CA TYR A 104 10.46 -0.27 -21.77
C TYR A 104 10.69 1.10 -22.39
N LEU A 105 9.82 1.52 -23.30
CA LEU A 105 9.93 2.80 -24.00
C LEU A 105 8.93 3.83 -23.48
N SER A 106 7.64 3.53 -23.64
CA SER A 106 6.55 4.44 -23.28
C SER A 106 5.36 3.68 -22.71
N PRO A 107 4.58 4.28 -21.79
CA PRO A 107 3.31 3.71 -21.37
C PRO A 107 2.36 3.65 -22.57
N LEU A 108 1.80 2.47 -22.84
CA LEU A 108 0.73 2.25 -23.80
C LEU A 108 -0.64 2.45 -23.16
N GLU A 109 -0.79 1.96 -21.93
CA GLU A 109 -2.05 2.00 -21.19
C GLU A 109 -1.74 2.17 -19.70
N THR A 110 -2.56 2.95 -19.00
CA THR A 110 -2.52 3.09 -17.54
C THR A 110 -3.95 3.11 -17.04
N TRP A 111 -4.20 2.42 -15.93
CA TRP A 111 -5.53 2.36 -15.31
C TRP A 111 -5.42 2.46 -13.80
N ASP A 112 -6.51 2.93 -13.20
CA ASP A 112 -6.70 2.97 -11.75
C ASP A 112 -8.18 2.68 -11.45
N ASP A 113 -8.48 1.40 -11.25
CA ASP A 113 -9.79 0.94 -10.80
C ASP A 113 -9.93 1.08 -9.28
N PHE A 114 -8.85 1.35 -8.54
CA PHE A 114 -8.86 1.35 -7.08
C PHE A 114 -9.36 2.67 -6.50
N GLN A 115 -8.90 3.80 -7.02
CA GLN A 115 -9.25 5.11 -6.50
C GLN A 115 -10.77 5.36 -6.47
N PRO A 116 -11.53 5.09 -7.56
CA PRO A 116 -12.99 5.25 -7.55
C PRO A 116 -13.70 4.30 -6.56
N LEU A 117 -13.07 3.18 -6.20
CA LEU A 117 -13.66 2.21 -5.28
C LEU A 117 -13.61 2.67 -3.82
N ILE A 118 -12.65 3.51 -3.42
CA ILE A 118 -12.40 3.79 -2.00
C ILE A 118 -12.44 5.26 -1.59
N LEU A 119 -12.33 6.21 -2.52
CA LEU A 119 -12.45 7.62 -2.17
C LEU A 119 -13.83 7.96 -1.61
N ASP A 120 -13.84 8.90 -0.67
CA ASP A 120 -15.02 9.37 0.06
C ASP A 120 -15.76 8.29 0.87
N LYS A 121 -15.16 7.10 1.03
CA LYS A 121 -15.69 6.04 1.88
C LYS A 121 -15.09 6.06 3.27
N LYS A 122 -15.90 5.65 4.24
CA LYS A 122 -15.48 5.56 5.64
C LYS A 122 -14.77 4.23 5.92
N ILE A 123 -13.69 4.28 6.71
CA ILE A 123 -13.08 3.09 7.30
C ILE A 123 -13.96 2.63 8.47
N ASN A 124 -14.50 1.42 8.36
CA ASN A 124 -15.31 0.79 9.40
C ASN A 124 -14.43 0.05 10.41
N ASP A 125 -13.39 -0.64 9.94
CA ASP A 125 -12.48 -1.38 10.81
C ASP A 125 -11.04 -1.41 10.31
N PHE A 126 -10.10 -1.52 11.24
CA PHE A 126 -8.67 -1.65 11.02
C PHE A 126 -8.12 -2.70 11.99
N ASP A 127 -7.78 -3.88 11.49
CA ASP A 127 -7.18 -4.97 12.26
C ASP A 127 -5.79 -5.27 11.71
N CYS A 128 -4.77 -5.06 12.53
CA CYS A 128 -3.39 -5.34 12.17
C CYS A 128 -2.76 -6.30 13.18
N LYS A 129 -2.30 -7.44 12.68
CA LYS A 129 -1.62 -8.51 13.41
C LYS A 129 -0.17 -8.59 12.93
N LYS A 130 0.63 -9.47 13.53
CA LYS A 130 2.05 -9.61 13.16
C LYS A 130 2.25 -9.89 11.66
N ASN A 131 1.46 -10.79 11.08
CA ASN A 131 1.66 -11.29 9.72
C ASN A 131 0.50 -11.00 8.76
N SER A 132 -0.53 -10.30 9.22
CA SER A 132 -1.69 -9.94 8.39
C SER A 132 -2.23 -8.59 8.81
N CYS A 133 -2.78 -7.83 7.86
CA CYS A 133 -3.48 -6.59 8.12
C CYS A 133 -4.72 -6.50 7.25
N GLN A 134 -5.79 -5.95 7.79
CA GLN A 134 -7.05 -5.74 7.10
C GLN A 134 -7.62 -4.36 7.43
N ILE A 135 -8.13 -3.69 6.40
CA ILE A 135 -8.91 -2.45 6.49
C ILE A 135 -10.27 -2.76 5.87
N ILE A 136 -11.33 -2.66 6.66
CA ILE A 136 -12.71 -2.81 6.20
C ILE A 136 -13.26 -1.41 5.98
N ILE A 137 -13.68 -1.13 4.76
CA ILE A 137 -14.25 0.13 4.31
C ILE A 137 -15.77 -0.07 4.09
N GLU A 138 -16.54 1.01 4.02
CA GLU A 138 -17.94 0.97 3.59
C GLU A 138 -18.17 0.09 2.35
N GLU A 139 -19.38 -0.46 2.26
CA GLU A 139 -19.77 -1.45 1.23
C GLU A 139 -18.97 -2.76 1.32
N ASN A 140 -18.39 -3.06 2.48
CA ASN A 140 -17.58 -4.26 2.73
C ASN A 140 -16.37 -4.37 1.79
N ILE A 141 -15.79 -3.24 1.39
CA ILE A 141 -14.54 -3.24 0.65
C ILE A 141 -13.41 -3.56 1.61
N ILE A 142 -12.63 -4.59 1.29
CA ILE A 142 -11.58 -5.12 2.14
C ILE A 142 -10.23 -4.87 1.49
N ILE A 143 -9.41 -4.00 2.09
CA ILE A 143 -7.98 -3.90 1.75
C ILE A 143 -7.22 -4.82 2.71
N ALA A 144 -6.39 -5.72 2.20
CA ALA A 144 -5.68 -6.67 3.06
C ALA A 144 -4.26 -7.02 2.61
N ILE A 145 -3.41 -7.30 3.59
CA ILE A 145 -2.17 -8.08 3.45
C ILE A 145 -2.45 -9.43 4.12
N THR A 146 -2.50 -10.50 3.33
CA THR A 146 -2.76 -11.85 3.80
C THR A 146 -1.50 -12.46 4.43
N ALA A 147 -1.65 -13.39 5.37
CA ALA A 147 -0.49 -14.11 5.93
C ALA A 147 0.15 -15.07 4.92
N ASP A 148 -0.67 -15.73 4.10
CA ASP A 148 -0.19 -16.60 3.02
C ASP A 148 0.52 -15.77 1.93
N SER A 149 1.73 -16.20 1.57
CA SER A 149 2.56 -15.61 0.52
C SER A 149 2.44 -16.31 -0.82
N SER A 150 1.85 -17.52 -0.88
CA SER A 150 1.90 -18.40 -2.05
C SER A 150 1.33 -17.77 -3.32
N SER A 151 0.33 -16.91 -3.16
CA SER A 151 -0.38 -16.22 -4.24
C SER A 151 0.13 -14.81 -4.53
N ARG A 152 1.07 -14.28 -3.73
CA ARG A 152 1.55 -12.90 -3.87
C ARG A 152 2.29 -12.70 -5.19
N PRO A 153 2.22 -11.49 -5.78
CA PRO A 153 3.06 -11.13 -6.92
C PRO A 153 4.53 -11.41 -6.61
N TRP A 154 5.22 -12.06 -7.54
CA TRP A 154 6.64 -12.33 -7.36
C TRP A 154 7.46 -11.03 -7.44
N PHE A 155 8.63 -11.04 -6.79
CA PHE A 155 9.59 -9.97 -6.99
C PHE A 155 10.43 -10.26 -8.25
N TYR A 156 10.42 -9.35 -9.23
CA TYR A 156 11.01 -9.57 -10.56
C TYR A 156 12.45 -10.08 -10.52
N GLY A 157 13.27 -9.58 -9.59
CA GLY A 157 14.68 -9.98 -9.46
C GLY A 157 14.90 -11.39 -8.91
N THR A 158 13.96 -11.91 -8.09
CA THR A 158 14.11 -13.24 -7.46
C THR A 158 13.21 -14.31 -8.07
N LYS A 159 12.18 -13.90 -8.83
CA LYS A 159 11.12 -14.77 -9.35
C LYS A 159 10.43 -15.62 -8.27
N LYS A 160 10.44 -15.14 -7.01
CA LYS A 160 9.77 -15.76 -5.87
C LYS A 160 8.69 -14.82 -5.33
N PRO A 161 7.58 -15.37 -4.77
CA PRO A 161 6.60 -14.58 -4.05
C PRO A 161 7.26 -13.73 -2.95
N ARG A 162 6.70 -12.55 -2.70
CA ARG A 162 7.17 -11.68 -1.61
C ARG A 162 6.82 -12.32 -0.26
N GLU A 163 7.77 -12.39 0.66
CA GLU A 163 7.58 -12.97 1.98
C GLU A 163 7.98 -12.00 3.08
N LEU A 164 7.26 -12.06 4.21
CA LEU A 164 7.66 -11.39 5.44
C LEU A 164 8.81 -12.19 6.06
N GLY A 165 9.84 -11.50 6.54
CA GLY A 165 10.87 -12.10 7.35
C GLY A 165 10.33 -12.59 8.70
N LYS A 166 11.05 -13.51 9.34
CA LYS A 166 10.70 -14.07 10.68
C LYS A 166 10.47 -12.99 11.76
N ASP A 167 11.18 -11.88 11.63
CA ASP A 167 11.21 -10.77 12.59
C ASP A 167 10.34 -9.58 12.15
N ASP A 168 9.71 -9.66 10.97
CA ASP A 168 8.78 -8.62 10.51
C ASP A 168 7.50 -8.65 11.36
N ASP A 169 6.93 -7.46 11.56
CA ASP A 169 5.70 -7.24 12.31
C ASP A 169 4.89 -6.12 11.65
N LEU A 170 3.81 -6.49 10.96
CA LEU A 170 2.97 -5.55 10.23
C LEU A 170 2.33 -4.48 11.13
N ARG A 171 2.20 -4.72 12.44
CA ARG A 171 1.73 -3.69 13.39
C ARG A 171 2.66 -2.48 13.44
N ARG A 172 3.93 -2.68 13.07
CA ARG A 172 4.95 -1.62 12.95
C ARG A 172 5.09 -1.09 11.53
N GLY A 173 4.43 -1.75 10.57
CA GLY A 173 4.41 -1.39 9.16
C GLY A 173 3.30 -0.42 8.79
N TRP A 174 2.40 -0.07 9.71
CA TRP A 174 1.35 0.94 9.47
C TRP A 174 1.51 2.10 10.45
N ILE A 175 1.58 3.31 9.91
CA ILE A 175 1.75 4.54 10.69
C ILE A 175 0.73 5.60 10.31
N LEU A 176 0.45 6.51 11.21
CA LEU A 176 -0.17 7.79 10.93
C LEU A 176 0.91 8.86 10.85
N ALA A 177 0.91 9.65 9.78
CA ALA A 177 1.85 10.72 9.54
C ALA A 177 1.14 12.00 9.08
N ARG A 178 1.60 13.18 9.52
CA ARG A 178 1.00 14.44 9.04
C ARG A 178 1.33 14.74 7.56
N ASN A 179 2.41 14.18 7.05
CA ASN A 179 2.85 14.34 5.67
C ASN A 179 3.35 13.00 5.09
N ILE A 180 3.48 12.95 3.76
CA ILE A 180 3.95 11.76 3.02
C ILE A 180 5.46 11.78 2.74
N ASN A 181 6.15 12.86 3.14
CA ASN A 181 7.61 12.99 3.06
C ASN A 181 8.25 12.21 4.21
N LEU A 182 8.13 10.89 4.12
CA LEU A 182 8.68 9.96 5.07
C LEU A 182 10.17 9.77 4.77
N PHE A 183 11.01 10.55 5.46
CA PHE A 183 12.43 10.25 5.58
C PHE A 183 12.57 9.14 6.64
N LEU A 184 12.54 7.88 6.21
CA LEU A 184 12.71 6.71 7.08
C LEU A 184 14.13 6.15 6.99
#